data_AF-A0A022QHB9-F1
#
_entry.id   AF-A0A022QHB9-F1
#
_cell.length_a   1.000
_cell.length_b   1.000
_cell.length_c   1.000
_cell.angle_alpha   90.00
_cell.angle_beta   90.00
_cell.angle_gamma   90.00
#
_symmetry.space_group_name_H-M   'P 1'
#
loop_
_entity.id
_entity.type
_entity.pdbx_description
1 polymer ?
#
loop_
_entity_poly.entity_id
_entity_poly.type
_entity_poly.pdbx_seq_one_letter_code
_entity_poly.pdbx_strand_id
1 'polypeptide(L)'
;MDTSNPAESTAVESPYSALLTAASLIPIPHYLLGISLIGAVILYNFLEIHFFQDLFSGFRGQPVVLTFDPHSQLYRDVVSKCRTLHGRYLSTPWLPSPHLQTLFLHFFGNSPVVNYRRQIFMTSDGGTLALDWVENAKVKKQAFQTNDALQRDDKNPIIIIIPGLTSESNTPYVKHLAFNMANRGWNVVVSNHRGLGGVSITSDCFYNGGWTEDVRKVIDHLHCQFPQAPLLAVGTSIGANILVKYLAEDGINTPITGAAAICSPWDLLICDRFMNRRLVQKFYNKAIAIGLKDYAHLHEAVLSRLTNWEGVKK
;
A
#
# COMPACT_ATOMS: atom_id res chain seq x y z
N MET A 1 -33.12 8.29 -89.86
CA MET A 1 -34.01 8.32 -88.68
C MET A 1 -33.48 7.32 -87.69
N ASP A 2 -32.73 7.88 -86.74
CA ASP A 2 -32.54 7.47 -85.35
C ASP A 2 -32.40 6.00 -84.97
N THR A 3 -31.15 5.58 -84.88
CA THR A 3 -30.70 4.50 -83.99
C THR A 3 -30.10 5.13 -82.74
N SER A 4 -30.91 5.34 -81.69
CA SER A 4 -30.44 5.72 -80.36
C SER A 4 -30.52 4.53 -79.41
N ASN A 5 -29.39 3.85 -79.20
CA ASN A 5 -29.20 2.96 -78.06
C ASN A 5 -29.08 3.83 -76.80
N PRO A 6 -29.87 3.62 -75.74
CA PRO A 6 -29.58 4.22 -74.45
C PRO A 6 -28.40 3.44 -73.86
N ALA A 7 -27.26 4.12 -73.73
CA ALA A 7 -26.19 3.63 -72.89
C ALA A 7 -26.70 3.61 -71.43
N GLU A 8 -27.07 2.43 -70.94
CA GLU A 8 -27.22 2.19 -69.51
C GLU A 8 -25.88 2.44 -68.83
N SER A 9 -25.73 3.65 -68.32
CA SER A 9 -24.72 3.99 -67.32
C SER A 9 -25.06 3.22 -66.04
N THR A 10 -24.63 1.96 -65.95
CA THR A 10 -24.53 1.26 -64.67
C THR A 10 -23.46 1.96 -63.85
N ALA A 11 -23.87 2.99 -63.11
CA ALA A 11 -23.03 3.62 -62.11
C ALA A 11 -22.61 2.50 -61.15
N VAL A 12 -21.31 2.14 -61.18
CA VAL A 12 -20.75 1.14 -60.29
C VAL A 12 -21.01 1.63 -58.88
N GLU A 13 -21.98 1.01 -58.22
CA GLU A 13 -22.39 1.38 -56.89
C GLU A 13 -21.16 1.30 -55.98
N SER A 14 -20.86 2.40 -55.30
CA SER A 14 -19.64 2.47 -54.50
C SER A 14 -19.68 1.37 -53.44
N PRO A 15 -18.62 0.56 -53.28
CA PRO A 15 -18.62 -0.48 -52.24
C PRO A 15 -18.89 0.10 -50.84
N TYR A 16 -18.58 1.38 -50.62
CA TYR A 16 -18.92 2.10 -49.40
C TYR A 16 -20.42 2.40 -49.24
N SER A 17 -21.14 2.73 -50.33
CA SER A 17 -22.59 2.95 -50.25
C SER A 17 -23.34 1.64 -50.00
N ALA A 18 -22.89 0.54 -50.60
CA ALA A 18 -23.45 -0.78 -50.32
C ALA A 18 -23.28 -1.18 -48.84
N LEU A 19 -22.09 -0.93 -48.26
CA LEU A 19 -21.83 -1.18 -46.84
C LEU A 19 -22.67 -0.28 -45.91
N LEU A 20 -22.85 0.99 -46.27
CA LEU A 20 -23.61 1.94 -45.45
C LEU A 20 -25.11 1.62 -45.45
N THR A 21 -25.65 1.19 -46.59
CA THR A 21 -27.03 0.69 -46.71
C THR A 21 -27.19 -0.62 -45.94
N ALA A 22 -26.25 -1.56 -46.05
CA ALA A 22 -26.30 -2.79 -45.26
C ALA A 22 -26.26 -2.51 -43.74
N ALA A 23 -25.46 -1.53 -43.31
CA ALA A 23 -25.41 -1.10 -41.92
C ALA A 23 -26.74 -0.44 -41.47
N SER A 24 -27.35 0.42 -42.28
CA SER A 24 -28.61 1.09 -41.90
C SER A 24 -29.80 0.13 -41.76
N LEU A 25 -29.74 -1.04 -42.41
CA LEU A 25 -30.74 -2.11 -42.29
C LEU A 25 -30.65 -2.90 -40.98
N ILE A 26 -29.55 -2.81 -40.23
CA ILE A 26 -29.40 -3.50 -38.94
C ILE A 26 -30.26 -2.79 -37.88
N PRO A 27 -31.14 -3.49 -37.15
CA PRO A 27 -31.94 -2.87 -36.11
C PRO A 27 -31.08 -2.24 -35.00
N ILE A 28 -31.44 -1.03 -34.56
CA ILE A 28 -30.77 -0.27 -33.48
C ILE A 28 -30.41 -1.13 -32.24
N PRO A 29 -31.26 -2.07 -31.75
CA PRO A 29 -30.91 -2.91 -30.61
C PRO A 29 -29.60 -3.72 -30.78
N HIS A 30 -29.25 -4.12 -32.00
CA HIS A 30 -28.00 -4.85 -32.25
C HIS A 30 -26.78 -3.95 -32.09
N TYR A 31 -26.88 -2.68 -32.53
CA TYR A 31 -25.83 -1.69 -32.28
C TYR A 31 -25.67 -1.40 -30.80
N LEU A 32 -26.77 -1.24 -30.06
CA LEU A 32 -26.73 -1.03 -28.62
C LEU A 32 -26.11 -2.23 -27.89
N LEU A 33 -26.46 -3.45 -28.28
CA LEU A 33 -25.86 -4.67 -27.76
C LEU A 33 -24.35 -4.73 -28.07
N GLY A 34 -23.95 -4.44 -29.31
CA GLY A 34 -22.55 -4.40 -29.72
C GLY A 34 -21.74 -3.37 -28.93
N ILE A 35 -22.26 -2.16 -28.79
CA ILE A 35 -21.65 -1.08 -27.99
C ILE A 35 -21.56 -1.49 -26.52
N SER A 36 -22.61 -2.11 -25.96
CA SER A 36 -22.62 -2.60 -24.59
C SER A 36 -21.56 -3.68 -24.36
N LEU A 37 -21.43 -4.64 -25.27
CA LEU A 37 -20.40 -5.69 -25.21
C LEU A 37 -18.99 -5.11 -25.29
N ILE A 38 -18.75 -4.19 -26.22
CA ILE A 38 -17.46 -3.49 -26.34
C ILE A 38 -17.16 -2.71 -25.06
N GLY A 39 -18.16 -1.97 -24.54
CA GLY A 39 -18.05 -1.24 -23.28
C GLY A 39 -17.73 -2.14 -22.10
N ALA A 40 -18.37 -3.31 -22.00
CA ALA A 40 -18.12 -4.30 -20.96
C ALA A 40 -16.69 -4.86 -21.03
N VAL A 41 -16.18 -5.15 -22.24
CA VAL A 41 -14.79 -5.60 -22.44
C VAL A 41 -13.81 -4.50 -22.05
N ILE A 42 -14.06 -3.24 -22.44
CA ILE A 42 -13.22 -2.10 -22.04
C ILE A 42 -13.22 -1.97 -20.52
N LEU A 43 -14.39 -2.03 -19.87
CA LEU A 43 -14.51 -1.91 -18.43
C LEU A 43 -13.82 -3.06 -17.69
N TYR A 44 -13.96 -4.30 -18.17
CA TYR A 44 -13.29 -5.48 -17.62
C TYR A 44 -11.76 -5.31 -17.61
N ASN A 45 -11.20 -4.82 -18.71
CA ASN A 45 -9.76 -4.55 -18.83
C ASN A 45 -9.33 -3.33 -18.01
N PHE A 46 -10.16 -2.27 -17.99
CA PHE A 46 -9.88 -1.05 -17.25
C PHE A 46 -9.86 -1.27 -15.74
N LEU A 47 -10.76 -2.11 -15.23
CA LEU A 47 -10.84 -2.47 -13.81
C LEU A 47 -9.94 -3.66 -13.44
N GLU A 48 -9.16 -4.20 -14.39
CA GLU A 48 -8.28 -5.36 -14.16
C GLU A 48 -9.03 -6.51 -13.47
N ILE A 49 -10.17 -6.91 -14.03
CA ILE A 49 -10.99 -8.01 -13.51
C ILE A 49 -10.35 -9.33 -13.94
N HIS A 50 -10.20 -10.27 -13.00
CA HIS A 50 -9.64 -11.61 -13.22
C HIS A 50 -10.68 -12.73 -13.08
N PHE A 51 -11.97 -12.40 -12.99
CA PHE A 51 -13.04 -13.36 -12.70
C PHE A 51 -13.06 -14.55 -13.67
N PHE A 52 -12.98 -14.32 -14.98
CA PHE A 52 -13.01 -15.43 -15.94
C PHE A 52 -11.74 -16.29 -15.87
N GLN A 53 -10.59 -15.67 -15.63
CA GLN A 53 -9.33 -16.40 -15.42
C GLN A 53 -9.44 -17.31 -14.18
N ASP A 54 -9.96 -16.78 -13.09
CA ASP A 54 -10.16 -17.55 -11.86
C ASP A 54 -11.21 -18.64 -12.04
N LEU A 55 -12.33 -18.35 -12.70
CA LEU A 55 -13.39 -19.31 -13.03
C LEU A 55 -12.87 -20.49 -13.86
N PHE A 56 -12.14 -20.23 -14.95
CA PHE A 56 -11.57 -21.28 -15.79
C PHE A 56 -10.45 -22.07 -15.11
N SER A 57 -9.77 -21.46 -14.14
CA SER A 57 -8.81 -22.18 -13.28
C SER A 57 -9.47 -22.96 -12.13
N GLY A 58 -10.80 -22.90 -11.99
CA GLY A 58 -11.56 -23.52 -10.91
C GLY A 58 -11.28 -22.89 -9.54
N PHE A 59 -10.99 -21.59 -9.49
CA PHE A 59 -10.63 -20.82 -8.30
C PHE A 59 -9.49 -21.47 -7.48
N ARG A 60 -8.58 -22.18 -8.15
CA ARG A 60 -7.46 -22.89 -7.50
C ARG A 60 -6.38 -21.95 -6.97
N GLY A 61 -6.42 -20.67 -7.33
CA GLY A 61 -5.45 -19.66 -6.95
C GLY A 61 -4.11 -19.80 -7.67
N GLN A 62 -3.28 -18.77 -7.51
CA GLN A 62 -1.95 -18.71 -8.11
C GLN A 62 -0.88 -19.18 -7.11
N PRO A 63 0.12 -19.96 -7.54
CA PRO A 63 1.25 -20.30 -6.67
C PRO A 63 2.01 -19.03 -6.29
N VAL A 64 2.52 -18.98 -5.06
CA VAL A 64 3.43 -17.90 -4.64
C VAL A 64 4.75 -18.06 -5.38
N VAL A 65 5.17 -17.01 -6.11
CA VAL A 65 6.48 -16.96 -6.76
C VAL A 65 7.49 -16.43 -5.74
N LEU A 66 8.56 -17.19 -5.52
CA LEU A 66 9.62 -16.85 -4.58
C LEU A 66 10.88 -16.46 -5.36
N THR A 67 11.43 -15.29 -5.03
CA THR A 67 12.73 -14.83 -5.51
C THR A 67 13.64 -14.67 -4.31
N PHE A 68 14.71 -15.45 -4.23
CA PHE A 68 15.70 -15.41 -3.16
C PHE A 68 17.06 -15.91 -3.67
N ASP A 69 18.15 -15.56 -2.98
CA ASP A 69 19.47 -16.10 -3.29
C ASP A 69 19.54 -17.60 -2.92
N PRO A 70 19.69 -18.52 -3.89
CA PRO A 70 19.71 -19.96 -3.63
C PRO A 70 20.97 -20.42 -2.90
N HIS A 71 22.02 -19.59 -2.85
CA HIS A 71 23.27 -19.90 -2.16
C HIS A 71 23.22 -19.59 -0.66
N SER A 72 22.29 -18.73 -0.22
CA SER A 72 22.07 -18.42 1.18
C SER A 72 21.40 -19.58 1.92
N GLN A 73 22.10 -20.18 2.89
CA GLN A 73 21.53 -21.22 3.74
C GLN A 73 20.32 -20.69 4.52
N LEU A 74 20.38 -19.45 5.00
CA LEU A 74 19.27 -18.80 5.71
C LEU A 74 18.01 -18.77 4.85
N TYR A 75 18.12 -18.37 3.58
CA TYR A 75 16.95 -18.30 2.70
C TYR A 75 16.40 -19.68 2.37
N ARG A 76 17.25 -20.69 2.14
CA ARG A 76 16.80 -22.08 1.98
C ARG A 76 16.07 -22.60 3.20
N ASP A 77 16.58 -22.29 4.40
CA ASP A 77 15.96 -22.66 5.67
C ASP A 77 14.60 -21.98 5.85
N VAL A 78 14.51 -20.67 5.59
CA VAL A 78 13.25 -19.92 5.67
C VAL A 78 12.23 -20.49 4.69
N VAL A 79 12.61 -20.65 3.41
CA VAL A 79 11.72 -21.19 2.39
C VAL A 79 11.23 -22.59 2.79
N SER A 80 12.13 -23.51 3.13
CA SER A 80 11.76 -24.90 3.48
C SER A 80 10.91 -25.02 4.75
N LYS A 81 11.14 -24.17 5.77
CA LYS A 81 10.43 -24.23 7.06
C LYS A 81 9.12 -23.45 7.06
N CYS A 82 9.01 -22.37 6.28
CA CYS A 82 7.80 -21.54 6.23
C CYS A 82 6.75 -22.11 5.28
N ARG A 83 5.89 -23.00 5.80
CA ARG A 83 4.79 -23.63 5.04
C ARG A 83 3.90 -22.63 4.30
N THR A 84 3.66 -21.46 4.87
CA THR A 84 2.84 -20.39 4.26
C THR A 84 3.39 -19.93 2.90
N LEU A 85 4.72 -19.96 2.69
CA LEU A 85 5.34 -19.57 1.42
C LEU A 85 5.06 -20.56 0.28
N HIS A 86 4.70 -21.80 0.61
CA HIS A 86 4.31 -22.82 -0.37
C HIS A 86 2.80 -22.84 -0.65
N GLY A 87 2.06 -21.90 -0.06
CA GLY A 87 0.64 -21.75 -0.29
C GLY A 87 0.32 -21.22 -1.69
N ARG A 88 -0.98 -21.08 -1.94
CA ARG A 88 -1.49 -20.38 -3.12
C ARG A 88 -2.16 -19.08 -2.69
N TYR A 89 -1.94 -18.03 -3.46
CA TYR A 89 -2.73 -16.81 -3.34
C TYR A 89 -4.11 -17.06 -3.93
N LEU A 90 -5.12 -16.97 -3.07
CA LEU A 90 -6.52 -17.10 -3.43
C LEU A 90 -7.16 -15.71 -3.33
N SER A 91 -7.45 -15.14 -4.49
CA SER A 91 -8.27 -13.93 -4.56
C SER A 91 -9.68 -14.25 -4.05
N THR A 92 -10.26 -13.34 -3.28
CA THR A 92 -11.65 -13.47 -2.84
C THR A 92 -12.56 -13.48 -4.08
N PRO A 93 -13.36 -14.53 -4.36
CA PRO A 93 -14.04 -14.70 -5.65
C PRO A 93 -14.94 -13.53 -6.10
N TRP A 94 -15.55 -12.82 -5.14
CA TRP A 94 -16.40 -11.66 -5.40
C TRP A 94 -15.64 -10.31 -5.41
N LEU A 95 -14.31 -10.34 -5.20
CA LEU A 95 -13.38 -9.22 -5.42
C LEU A 95 -12.29 -9.60 -6.44
N PRO A 96 -12.66 -9.89 -7.69
CA PRO A 96 -11.74 -10.37 -8.72
C PRO A 96 -10.80 -9.29 -9.28
N SER A 97 -10.71 -8.11 -8.67
CA SER A 97 -9.87 -6.99 -9.13
C SER A 97 -9.08 -6.41 -7.96
N PRO A 98 -7.78 -6.11 -8.14
CA PRO A 98 -6.96 -5.48 -7.10
C PRO A 98 -7.51 -4.11 -6.68
N HIS A 99 -8.14 -3.39 -7.61
CA HIS A 99 -8.78 -2.11 -7.34
C HIS A 99 -10.01 -2.28 -6.44
N LEU A 100 -10.85 -3.26 -6.74
CA LEU A 100 -12.03 -3.58 -5.92
C LEU A 100 -11.62 -4.05 -4.52
N GLN A 101 -10.57 -4.87 -4.41
CA GLN A 101 -10.02 -5.29 -3.11
C GLN A 101 -9.56 -4.09 -2.28
N THR A 102 -8.84 -3.15 -2.89
CA THR A 102 -8.34 -1.95 -2.22
C THR A 102 -9.50 -1.06 -1.74
N LEU A 103 -10.49 -0.81 -2.61
CA LEU A 103 -11.69 -0.04 -2.26
C LEU A 103 -12.52 -0.73 -1.18
N PHE A 104 -12.71 -2.05 -1.29
CA PHE A 104 -13.47 -2.80 -0.29
C PHE A 104 -12.83 -2.72 1.09
N LEU A 105 -11.51 -2.92 1.20
CA LEU A 105 -10.82 -2.82 2.48
C LEU A 105 -10.85 -1.40 3.06
N HIS A 106 -10.84 -0.38 2.20
CA HIS A 106 -10.96 1.01 2.64
C HIS A 106 -12.33 1.31 3.27
N PHE A 107 -13.44 0.85 2.65
CA PHE A 107 -14.80 1.16 3.12
C PHE A 107 -15.37 0.13 4.11
N PHE A 108 -14.98 -1.14 4.02
CA PHE A 108 -15.61 -2.27 4.72
C PHE A 108 -14.61 -3.14 5.50
N GLY A 109 -13.35 -2.71 5.64
CA GLY A 109 -12.28 -3.51 6.24
C GLY A 109 -12.40 -3.80 7.73
N ASN A 110 -13.51 -3.47 8.40
CA ASN A 110 -13.84 -3.73 9.81
C ASN A 110 -12.62 -3.84 10.72
N SER A 111 -12.06 -2.69 11.08
CA SER A 111 -10.85 -2.61 11.90
C SER A 111 -11.09 -3.13 13.32
N PRO A 112 -10.19 -3.96 13.89
CA PRO A 112 -10.28 -4.38 15.28
C PRO A 112 -10.13 -3.17 16.22
N VAL A 113 -10.64 -3.28 17.44
CA VAL A 113 -10.36 -2.27 18.48
C VAL A 113 -8.97 -2.53 19.04
N VAL A 114 -8.11 -1.52 18.98
CA VAL A 114 -6.74 -1.56 19.51
C VAL A 114 -6.57 -0.34 20.41
N ASN A 115 -6.21 -0.58 21.66
CA ASN A 115 -5.87 0.48 22.60
C ASN A 115 -4.38 0.74 22.52
N TYR A 116 -3.99 2.02 22.51
CA TYR A 116 -2.61 2.41 22.41
C TYR A 116 -2.18 3.27 23.60
N ARG A 117 -1.02 2.97 24.16
CA ARG A 117 -0.29 3.88 25.04
C ARG A 117 0.70 4.68 24.21
N ARG A 118 0.46 5.98 24.10
CA ARG A 118 1.36 6.88 23.38
C ARG A 118 2.62 7.20 24.17
N GLN A 119 3.75 7.18 23.49
CA GLN A 119 5.01 7.75 23.91
C GLN A 119 5.44 8.79 22.87
N ILE A 120 5.74 10.02 23.31
CA ILE A 120 6.31 11.04 22.44
C ILE A 120 7.82 10.82 22.36
N PHE A 121 8.33 10.67 21.15
CA PHE A 121 9.75 10.52 20.87
C PHE A 121 10.27 11.82 20.25
N MET A 122 11.30 12.40 20.86
CA MET A 122 11.94 13.61 20.36
C MET A 122 13.19 13.25 19.56
N THR A 123 13.31 13.81 18.36
CA THR A 123 14.49 13.66 17.51
C THR A 123 15.50 14.76 17.82
N SER A 124 16.77 14.54 17.45
CA SER A 124 17.88 15.46 17.76
C SER A 124 17.77 16.83 17.10
N ASP A 125 16.97 16.95 16.04
CA ASP A 125 16.63 18.19 15.33
C ASP A 125 15.43 18.94 15.95
N GLY A 126 14.95 18.51 17.13
CA GLY A 126 13.77 19.08 17.80
C GLY A 126 12.43 18.60 17.25
N GLY A 127 12.44 17.67 16.29
CA GLY A 127 11.24 17.02 15.77
C GLY A 127 10.59 16.09 16.80
N THR A 128 9.32 15.78 16.57
CA THR A 128 8.55 14.87 17.43
C THR A 128 7.81 13.82 16.61
N LEU A 129 7.77 12.61 17.16
CA LEU A 129 7.13 11.42 16.61
C LEU A 129 6.26 10.77 17.68
N ALA A 130 5.14 10.17 17.27
CA ALA A 130 4.31 9.36 18.17
C ALA A 130 4.68 7.88 18.04
N LEU A 131 5.13 7.28 19.14
CA LEU A 131 5.26 5.83 19.29
C LEU A 131 4.02 5.30 20.02
N ASP A 132 3.13 4.65 19.27
CA ASP A 132 1.88 4.11 19.81
C ASP A 132 2.04 2.63 20.14
N TRP A 133 2.18 2.33 21.43
CA TRP A 133 2.35 0.98 21.95
C TRP A 133 1.01 0.29 22.14
N VAL A 134 0.82 -0.91 21.61
CA VAL A 134 -0.42 -1.67 21.82
C VAL A 134 -0.56 -2.06 23.30
N GLU A 135 -1.63 -1.61 23.94
CA GLU A 135 -2.00 -2.05 25.29
C GLU A 135 -2.71 -3.38 25.23
N ASN A 136 -2.00 -4.44 25.57
CA ASN A 136 -2.51 -5.79 25.43
C ASN A 136 -3.09 -6.27 26.78
N ALA A 137 -4.42 -6.27 26.91
CA ALA A 137 -5.10 -6.73 28.13
C ALA A 137 -4.81 -8.21 28.45
N LYS A 138 -4.51 -9.03 27.44
CA LYS A 138 -4.17 -10.46 27.58
C LYS A 138 -2.68 -10.70 27.87
N VAL A 139 -1.82 -9.73 27.56
CA VAL A 139 -0.38 -9.73 27.94
C VAL A 139 -0.16 -8.89 29.20
N LYS A 140 -1.19 -8.75 30.05
CA LYS A 140 -0.99 -8.50 31.48
C LYS A 140 -0.36 -9.74 32.14
N LYS A 141 0.82 -10.17 31.70
CA LYS A 141 1.78 -10.84 32.57
C LYS A 141 2.49 -9.72 33.33
N GLN A 142 2.05 -9.49 34.57
CA GLN A 142 2.79 -8.83 35.65
C GLN A 142 3.82 -7.77 35.22
N ALA A 143 3.37 -6.60 34.76
CA ALA A 143 4.29 -5.47 34.62
C ALA A 143 3.62 -4.10 34.64
N PHE A 144 2.59 -3.89 35.48
CA PHE A 144 2.18 -2.53 35.84
C PHE A 144 1.61 -2.51 37.26
N GLN A 145 2.45 -2.83 38.24
CA GLN A 145 2.34 -2.24 39.57
C GLN A 145 3.77 -2.04 40.10
N THR A 146 3.98 -0.82 40.57
CA THR A 146 5.10 -0.29 41.38
C THR A 146 6.46 -0.09 40.72
N ASN A 147 6.86 1.20 40.73
CA ASN A 147 8.17 1.79 40.96
C ASN A 147 9.40 0.87 41.00
N ASP A 148 10.48 1.41 40.42
CA ASP A 148 11.90 1.11 40.63
C ASP A 148 12.66 0.50 39.46
N ALA A 149 13.85 1.07 39.29
CA ALA A 149 14.81 0.90 38.22
C ALA A 149 15.50 -0.48 38.25
N LEU A 150 14.74 -1.54 38.03
CA LEU A 150 15.27 -2.89 37.84
C LEU A 150 14.97 -3.36 36.42
N GLN A 151 16.03 -3.81 35.76
CA GLN A 151 16.11 -4.17 34.35
C GLN A 151 14.84 -4.85 33.84
N ARG A 152 14.23 -4.24 32.81
CA ARG A 152 13.18 -4.87 32.01
C ARG A 152 13.79 -6.04 31.24
N ASP A 153 13.92 -7.19 31.87
CA ASP A 153 14.33 -8.46 31.24
C ASP A 153 13.18 -9.04 30.39
N ASP A 154 12.53 -8.18 29.61
CA ASP A 154 11.44 -8.58 28.71
C ASP A 154 12.06 -9.10 27.41
N LYS A 155 12.27 -10.41 27.36
CA LYS A 155 12.77 -11.12 26.17
C LYS A 155 11.70 -11.25 25.08
N ASN A 156 10.49 -10.73 25.30
CA ASN A 156 9.42 -10.79 24.29
C ASN A 156 9.80 -9.94 23.07
N PRO A 157 9.65 -10.46 21.84
CA PRO A 157 9.94 -9.70 20.63
C PRO A 157 9.13 -8.40 20.55
N ILE A 158 9.76 -7.35 20.05
CA ILE A 158 9.10 -6.06 19.77
C ILE A 158 8.96 -5.92 18.26
N ILE A 159 7.72 -5.78 17.76
CA ILE A 159 7.46 -5.36 16.38
C ILE A 159 7.29 -3.86 16.30
N ILE A 160 8.11 -3.26 15.45
CA ILE A 160 8.01 -1.87 15.03
C ILE A 160 7.25 -1.84 13.71
N ILE A 161 6.04 -1.29 13.71
CA ILE A 161 5.25 -1.07 12.51
C ILE A 161 5.57 0.34 11.98
N ILE A 162 6.01 0.42 10.73
CA ILE A 162 6.28 1.66 10.00
C ILE A 162 5.15 1.85 8.97
N PRO A 163 4.18 2.75 9.24
CA PRO A 163 3.02 2.94 8.38
C PRO A 163 3.38 3.42 6.97
N GLY A 164 2.42 3.26 6.05
CA GLY A 164 2.45 3.85 4.72
C GLY A 164 2.27 5.38 4.72
N LEU A 165 2.17 5.93 3.51
CA LEU A 165 2.02 7.36 3.31
C LEU A 165 0.71 7.83 3.95
N THR A 166 0.76 8.98 4.62
CA THR A 166 -0.40 9.63 5.29
C THR A 166 -1.20 8.67 6.18
N SER A 167 -0.54 7.63 6.70
CA SER A 167 -1.13 6.60 7.55
C SER A 167 -0.58 6.70 8.96
N GLU A 168 -1.39 6.24 9.91
CA GLU A 168 -1.08 6.30 11.34
C GLU A 168 -1.59 5.04 12.07
N SER A 169 -1.31 4.94 13.37
CA SER A 169 -1.70 3.82 14.24
C SER A 169 -3.19 3.47 14.18
N ASN A 170 -4.06 4.43 13.91
CA ASN A 170 -5.50 4.21 13.80
C ASN A 170 -5.96 3.74 12.41
N THR A 171 -5.07 3.66 11.43
CA THR A 171 -5.41 3.24 10.07
C THR A 171 -5.80 1.74 10.05
N PRO A 172 -6.87 1.30 9.35
CA PRO A 172 -7.40 -0.06 9.47
C PRO A 172 -6.38 -1.18 9.29
N TYR A 173 -5.52 -1.12 8.26
CA TYR A 173 -4.52 -2.16 8.03
C TYR A 173 -3.44 -2.19 9.12
N VAL A 174 -3.05 -1.02 9.66
CA VAL A 174 -2.10 -0.91 10.77
C VAL A 174 -2.69 -1.56 12.01
N LYS A 175 -3.97 -1.31 12.30
CA LYS A 175 -4.68 -1.93 13.43
C LYS A 175 -4.82 -3.44 13.27
N HIS A 176 -5.11 -3.93 12.07
CA HIS A 176 -5.13 -5.38 11.80
C HIS A 176 -3.76 -6.01 12.04
N LEU A 177 -2.69 -5.38 11.55
CA LEU A 177 -1.33 -5.85 11.78
C LEU A 177 -0.98 -5.84 13.27
N ALA A 178 -1.23 -4.72 13.94
CA ALA A 178 -0.95 -4.53 15.35
C ALA A 178 -1.70 -5.53 16.23
N PHE A 179 -3.00 -5.69 15.99
CA PHE A 179 -3.87 -6.63 16.71
C PHE A 179 -3.42 -8.09 16.53
N ASN A 180 -3.15 -8.51 15.29
CA ASN A 180 -2.75 -9.89 15.02
C ASN A 180 -1.39 -10.25 15.64
N MET A 181 -0.46 -9.31 15.65
CA MET A 181 0.87 -9.50 16.24
C MET A 181 0.80 -9.49 17.78
N ALA A 182 0.02 -8.56 18.34
CA ALA A 182 -0.25 -8.53 19.77
C ALA A 182 -0.95 -9.81 20.27
N ASN A 183 -1.89 -10.37 19.50
CA ASN A 183 -2.54 -11.65 19.82
C ASN A 183 -1.60 -12.86 19.79
N ARG A 184 -0.45 -12.74 19.12
CA ARG A 184 0.63 -13.74 19.15
C ARG A 184 1.59 -13.55 20.33
N GLY A 185 1.30 -12.60 21.22
CA GLY A 185 2.08 -12.33 22.43
C GLY A 185 3.29 -11.43 22.22
N TRP A 186 3.40 -10.77 21.06
CA TRP A 186 4.54 -9.88 20.79
C TRP A 186 4.22 -8.47 21.29
N ASN A 187 5.24 -7.75 21.74
CA ASN A 187 5.14 -6.32 22.02
C ASN A 187 5.05 -5.59 20.68
N VAL A 188 4.10 -4.67 20.53
CA VAL A 188 3.91 -3.96 19.26
C VAL A 188 3.92 -2.47 19.48
N VAL A 189 4.70 -1.77 18.67
CA VAL A 189 4.78 -0.32 18.62
C VAL A 189 4.59 0.15 17.18
N VAL A 190 3.69 1.11 16.98
CA VAL A 190 3.56 1.82 15.71
C VAL A 190 4.40 3.08 15.79
N SER A 191 5.40 3.20 14.91
CA SER A 191 6.20 4.41 14.75
C SER A 191 5.53 5.32 13.73
N ASN A 192 4.65 6.21 14.20
CA ASN A 192 3.99 7.17 13.31
C ASN A 192 5.02 8.14 12.72
N HIS A 193 4.84 8.53 11.46
CA HIS A 193 5.68 9.54 10.84
C HIS A 193 5.44 10.93 11.46
N ARG A 194 6.39 11.86 11.26
CA ARG A 194 6.27 13.25 11.73
C ARG A 194 4.96 13.87 11.24
N GLY A 195 4.26 14.59 12.10
CA GLY A 195 2.99 15.22 11.76
C GLY A 195 1.78 14.26 11.68
N LEU A 196 1.94 12.97 12.01
CA LEU A 196 0.86 11.99 12.03
C LEU A 196 0.66 11.43 13.43
N GLY A 197 -0.42 10.67 13.62
CA GLY A 197 -0.81 10.19 14.94
C GLY A 197 -1.34 11.33 15.81
N GLY A 198 -1.76 12.46 15.29
CA GLY A 198 -2.20 13.61 16.10
C GLY A 198 -1.06 14.31 16.87
N VAL A 199 0.18 14.19 16.41
CA VAL A 199 1.32 14.99 16.89
C VAL A 199 1.70 16.02 15.84
N SER A 200 1.85 17.28 16.25
CA SER A 200 2.24 18.37 15.36
C SER A 200 3.71 18.28 14.95
N ILE A 201 4.04 18.86 13.80
CA ILE A 201 5.44 18.99 13.37
C ILE A 201 6.11 20.08 14.20
N THR A 202 7.22 19.73 14.86
CA THR A 202 7.96 20.63 15.77
C THR A 202 9.34 21.05 15.26
N SER A 203 9.73 20.56 14.08
CA SER A 203 11.01 20.84 13.42
C SER A 203 10.79 21.28 11.97
N ASP A 204 11.82 21.81 11.32
CA ASP A 204 11.78 22.14 9.88
C ASP A 204 11.91 20.90 8.97
N CYS A 205 12.07 19.70 9.56
CA CYS A 205 12.16 18.44 8.84
C CYS A 205 10.83 17.68 8.83
N PHE A 206 10.47 17.19 7.64
CA PHE A 206 9.30 16.36 7.36
C PHE A 206 9.74 14.95 6.98
N TYR A 207 8.85 13.97 7.16
CA TYR A 207 9.09 12.64 6.62
C TYR A 207 8.90 12.65 5.09
N ASN A 208 9.65 11.79 4.41
CA ASN A 208 9.45 11.48 3.00
C ASN A 208 9.89 10.04 2.75
N GLY A 209 9.65 9.51 1.55
CA GLY A 209 9.95 8.11 1.23
C GLY A 209 11.43 7.73 1.34
N GLY A 210 12.36 8.69 1.33
CA GLY A 210 13.78 8.47 1.53
C GLY A 210 14.30 8.79 2.93
N TRP A 211 13.46 9.27 3.85
CA TRP A 211 13.89 9.71 5.19
C TRP A 211 14.03 8.53 6.14
N THR A 212 15.26 8.05 6.33
CA THR A 212 15.58 6.87 7.16
C THR A 212 15.96 7.22 8.60
N GLU A 213 16.28 8.50 8.87
CA GLU A 213 16.85 8.91 10.15
C GLU A 213 15.89 8.71 11.33
N ASP A 214 14.59 8.98 11.13
CA ASP A 214 13.58 8.78 12.17
C ASP A 214 13.48 7.30 12.57
N VAL A 215 13.45 6.41 11.57
CA VAL A 215 13.39 4.96 11.80
C VAL A 215 14.65 4.48 12.51
N ARG A 216 15.82 4.95 12.09
CA ARG A 216 17.11 4.64 12.74
C ARG A 216 17.10 5.03 14.22
N LYS A 217 16.73 6.27 14.53
CA LYS A 217 16.69 6.77 15.90
C LYS A 217 15.68 6.06 16.79
N VAL A 218 14.50 5.73 16.25
CA VAL A 218 13.49 4.96 16.98
C VAL A 218 14.01 3.55 17.26
N ILE A 219 14.60 2.89 16.27
CA ILE A 219 15.17 1.54 16.43
C ILE A 219 16.29 1.54 17.48
N ASP A 220 17.24 2.48 17.41
CA ASP A 220 18.34 2.60 18.37
C ASP A 220 17.81 2.86 19.79
N HIS A 221 16.83 3.75 19.92
CA HIS A 221 16.18 4.03 21.20
C HIS A 221 15.54 2.78 21.81
N LEU A 222 14.80 2.01 20.99
CA LEU A 222 14.15 0.79 21.46
C LEU A 222 15.17 -0.31 21.79
N HIS A 223 16.25 -0.42 21.02
CA HIS A 223 17.32 -1.38 21.30
C HIS A 223 18.02 -1.07 22.62
N CYS A 224 18.34 0.21 22.87
CA CYS A 224 18.91 0.65 24.15
C CYS A 224 17.94 0.44 25.32
N GLN A 225 16.63 0.67 25.10
CA GLN A 225 15.61 0.52 26.14
C GLN A 225 15.28 -0.95 26.48
N PHE A 226 15.38 -1.85 25.49
CA PHE A 226 15.04 -3.26 25.59
C PHE A 226 16.16 -4.14 25.00
N PRO A 227 17.35 -4.18 25.61
CA PRO A 227 18.54 -4.79 25.01
C PRO A 227 18.45 -6.31 24.82
N GLN A 228 17.54 -6.98 25.53
CA GLN A 228 17.33 -8.43 25.45
C GLN A 228 16.15 -8.82 24.53
N ALA A 229 15.36 -7.86 24.05
CA ALA A 229 14.21 -8.11 23.20
C ALA A 229 14.64 -8.16 21.73
N PRO A 230 14.31 -9.24 20.98
CA PRO A 230 14.48 -9.23 19.54
C PRO A 230 13.64 -8.12 18.90
N LEU A 231 14.28 -7.23 18.16
CA LEU A 231 13.57 -6.18 17.41
C LEU A 231 13.23 -6.67 16.01
N LEU A 232 11.95 -6.57 15.67
CA LEU A 232 11.43 -6.90 14.36
C LEU A 232 10.79 -5.66 13.76
N ALA A 233 10.93 -5.46 12.44
CA ALA A 233 10.35 -4.31 11.76
C ALA A 233 9.41 -4.75 10.64
N VAL A 234 8.30 -4.04 10.47
CA VAL A 234 7.41 -4.24 9.33
C VAL A 234 7.02 -2.90 8.75
N GLY A 235 7.33 -2.71 7.47
CA GLY A 235 6.96 -1.52 6.72
C GLY A 235 5.91 -1.85 5.68
N THR A 236 4.97 -0.94 5.46
CA THR A 236 3.96 -1.06 4.40
C THR A 236 4.04 0.10 3.42
N SER A 237 3.96 -0.16 2.11
CA SER A 237 3.99 0.89 1.08
C SER A 237 5.21 1.82 1.27
N ILE A 238 5.04 3.14 1.42
CA ILE A 238 6.18 4.05 1.64
C ILE A 238 6.99 3.70 2.90
N GLY A 239 6.36 3.17 3.95
CA GLY A 239 7.04 2.71 5.15
C GLY A 239 7.91 1.48 4.88
N ALA A 240 7.52 0.65 3.92
CA ALA A 240 8.33 -0.46 3.43
C ALA A 240 9.56 0.05 2.66
N ASN A 241 9.40 1.11 1.85
CA ASN A 241 10.51 1.73 1.14
C ASN A 241 11.53 2.35 2.11
N ILE A 242 11.05 3.09 3.12
CA ILE A 242 11.89 3.66 4.17
C ILE A 242 12.64 2.55 4.91
N LEU A 243 11.95 1.48 5.30
CA LEU A 243 12.55 0.34 6.02
C LEU A 243 13.63 -0.35 5.18
N VAL A 244 13.36 -0.66 3.91
CA VAL A 244 14.34 -1.32 3.04
C VAL A 244 15.56 -0.43 2.79
N LYS A 245 15.35 0.88 2.59
CA LYS A 245 16.45 1.84 2.45
C LYS A 245 17.30 1.91 3.72
N TYR A 246 16.67 1.98 4.90
CA TYR A 246 17.37 1.95 6.19
C TYR A 246 18.24 0.69 6.34
N LEU A 247 17.68 -0.49 6.06
CA LEU A 247 18.42 -1.76 6.13
C LEU A 247 19.59 -1.81 5.14
N ALA A 248 19.44 -1.19 3.97
CA ALA A 248 20.52 -1.11 2.97
C ALA A 248 21.64 -0.14 3.39
N GLU A 249 21.29 0.97 4.05
CA GLU A 249 22.26 1.96 4.55
C GLU A 249 23.05 1.42 5.75
N ASP A 250 22.37 0.79 6.71
CA ASP A 250 22.98 0.34 7.96
C ASP A 250 23.63 -1.06 7.83
N GLY A 251 23.12 -1.88 6.90
CA GLY A 251 23.65 -3.20 6.60
C GLY A 251 23.71 -4.09 7.84
N ILE A 252 24.89 -4.65 8.11
CA ILE A 252 25.13 -5.55 9.24
C ILE A 252 25.11 -4.86 10.61
N ASN A 253 25.08 -3.53 10.66
CA ASN A 253 25.09 -2.77 11.91
C ASN A 253 23.68 -2.55 12.50
N THR A 254 22.62 -2.92 11.77
CA THR A 254 21.25 -2.76 12.28
C THR A 254 21.00 -3.69 13.47
N PRO A 255 20.37 -3.21 14.57
CA PRO A 255 19.99 -4.06 15.69
C PRO A 255 18.70 -4.87 15.41
N ILE A 256 18.11 -4.72 14.22
CA ILE A 256 16.92 -5.47 13.81
C ILE A 256 17.28 -6.94 13.57
N THR A 257 16.57 -7.84 14.25
CA THR A 257 16.69 -9.29 14.08
C THR A 257 16.03 -9.79 12.80
N GLY A 258 14.99 -9.10 12.32
CA GLY A 258 14.27 -9.47 11.11
C GLY A 258 13.28 -8.40 10.67
N ALA A 259 13.04 -8.33 9.35
CA ALA A 259 12.18 -7.31 8.77
C ALA A 259 11.27 -7.86 7.68
N ALA A 260 10.09 -7.24 7.52
CA ALA A 260 9.15 -7.53 6.45
C ALA A 260 8.75 -6.23 5.73
N ALA A 261 8.92 -6.20 4.40
CA ALA A 261 8.52 -5.09 3.55
C ALA A 261 7.29 -5.49 2.73
N ILE A 262 6.15 -4.84 2.95
CA ILE A 262 4.88 -5.18 2.31
C ILE A 262 4.55 -4.13 1.25
N CYS A 263 4.45 -4.56 -0.01
CA CYS A 263 4.11 -3.71 -1.17
C CYS A 263 5.05 -2.49 -1.31
N SER A 264 6.36 -2.71 -1.19
CA SER A 264 7.36 -1.63 -1.24
C SER A 264 7.52 -1.02 -2.64
N PRO A 265 7.36 0.30 -2.80
CA PRO A 265 7.74 1.00 -4.03
C PRO A 265 9.25 1.27 -4.03
N TRP A 266 10.06 0.28 -4.43
CA TRP A 266 11.54 0.36 -4.36
C TRP A 266 12.19 1.38 -5.30
N ASP A 267 11.48 1.85 -6.34
CA ASP A 267 11.93 2.93 -7.21
C ASP A 267 10.81 3.97 -7.35
N LEU A 268 10.92 5.05 -6.59
CA LEU A 268 9.91 6.10 -6.52
C LEU A 268 9.77 6.86 -7.86
N LEU A 269 10.82 6.93 -8.68
CA LEU A 269 10.78 7.61 -9.99
C LEU A 269 10.04 6.75 -11.04
N ILE A 270 10.24 5.43 -11.01
CA ILE A 270 9.44 4.51 -11.82
C ILE A 270 7.99 4.53 -11.36
N CYS A 271 7.74 4.52 -10.03
CA CYS A 271 6.39 4.60 -9.48
C CYS A 271 5.68 5.89 -9.92
N ASP A 272 6.33 7.05 -9.86
CA ASP A 272 5.75 8.31 -10.34
C ASP A 272 5.39 8.26 -11.84
N ARG A 273 6.32 7.80 -12.69
CA ARG A 273 6.04 7.63 -14.13
C ARG A 273 4.89 6.65 -14.38
N PHE A 274 4.82 5.57 -13.60
CA PHE A 274 3.73 4.61 -13.68
C PHE A 274 2.39 5.22 -13.25
N MET A 275 2.38 6.01 -12.17
CA MET A 275 1.18 6.71 -11.67
C MET A 275 0.61 7.70 -12.69
N ASN A 276 1.46 8.28 -13.53
CA ASN A 276 1.06 9.23 -14.56
C ASN A 276 0.66 8.57 -15.90
N ARG A 277 0.81 7.24 -16.04
CA ARG A 277 0.73 6.53 -17.33
C ARG A 277 -0.69 6.39 -17.88
N ARG A 278 -1.62 5.78 -17.16
CA ARG A 278 -2.99 5.52 -17.63
C ARG A 278 -4.03 6.18 -16.73
N LEU A 279 -5.28 6.23 -17.20
CA LEU A 279 -6.39 6.88 -16.50
C LEU A 279 -6.63 6.28 -15.11
N VAL A 280 -6.60 4.95 -14.96
CA VAL A 280 -6.77 4.30 -13.65
C VAL A 280 -5.68 4.72 -12.66
N GLN A 281 -4.42 4.78 -13.09
CA GLN A 281 -3.32 5.24 -12.25
C GLN A 281 -3.43 6.74 -11.89
N LYS A 282 -3.93 7.58 -12.82
CA LYS A 282 -4.20 8.99 -12.52
C LYS A 282 -5.28 9.17 -11.44
N PHE A 283 -6.29 8.29 -11.38
CA PHE A 283 -7.25 8.29 -10.27
C PHE A 283 -6.56 7.99 -8.93
N TYR A 284 -5.67 6.98 -8.89
CA TYR A 284 -4.86 6.71 -7.70
C TYR A 284 -3.98 7.89 -7.30
N ASN A 285 -3.29 8.50 -8.27
CA ASN A 285 -2.44 9.66 -8.00
C ASN A 285 -3.25 10.80 -7.37
N LYS A 286 -4.45 11.07 -7.89
CA LYS A 286 -5.36 12.07 -7.32
C LYS A 286 -5.81 11.70 -5.90
N ALA A 287 -6.15 10.43 -5.64
CA ALA A 287 -6.54 9.98 -4.31
C ALA A 287 -5.40 10.11 -3.29
N ILE A 288 -4.17 9.77 -3.68
CA ILE A 288 -2.97 9.94 -2.84
C ILE A 288 -2.68 11.42 -2.60
N ALA A 289 -2.82 12.27 -3.62
CA ALA A 289 -2.62 13.70 -3.51
C ALA A 289 -3.60 14.36 -2.52
N ILE A 290 -4.83 13.86 -2.40
CA ILE A 290 -5.80 14.34 -1.40
C ILE A 290 -5.24 14.15 0.01
N GLY A 291 -4.77 12.94 0.35
CA GLY A 291 -4.19 12.69 1.69
C GLY A 291 -2.95 13.54 1.98
N LEU A 292 -2.12 13.81 0.96
CA LEU A 292 -0.97 14.70 1.09
C LEU A 292 -1.38 16.16 1.30
N LYS A 293 -2.43 16.62 0.62
CA LYS A 293 -3.02 17.96 0.82
C LYS A 293 -3.61 18.07 2.22
N ASP A 294 -4.34 17.07 2.70
CA ASP A 294 -4.89 17.03 4.06
C ASP A 294 -3.77 17.10 5.11
N TYR A 295 -2.71 16.32 4.92
CA TYR A 295 -1.50 16.40 5.75
C TYR A 295 -0.86 17.80 5.70
N ALA A 296 -0.77 18.42 4.52
CA ALA A 296 -0.21 19.76 4.40
C ALA A 296 -1.07 20.82 5.09
N HIS A 297 -2.39 20.74 4.96
CA HIS A 297 -3.34 21.62 5.64
C HIS A 297 -3.29 21.47 7.15
N LEU A 298 -3.15 20.24 7.67
CA LEU A 298 -3.00 19.99 9.10
C LEU A 298 -1.80 20.73 9.70
N HIS A 299 -0.74 20.94 8.91
CA HIS A 299 0.50 21.59 9.34
C HIS A 299 0.80 22.91 8.61
N GLU A 300 -0.24 23.62 8.15
CA GLU A 300 -0.11 24.87 7.39
C GLU A 300 0.77 25.90 8.10
N ALA A 301 0.65 26.03 9.43
CA ALA A 301 1.43 26.99 10.22
C ALA A 301 2.95 26.77 10.09
N VAL A 302 3.38 25.52 9.93
CA VAL A 302 4.81 25.17 9.76
C VAL A 302 5.18 25.22 8.28
N LEU A 303 4.35 24.67 7.40
CA LEU A 303 4.64 24.58 5.97
C LEU A 303 4.67 25.94 5.28
N SER A 304 3.76 26.85 5.63
CA SER A 304 3.72 28.21 5.05
C SER A 304 4.98 29.03 5.34
N ARG A 305 5.72 28.71 6.41
CA ARG A 305 7.03 29.30 6.70
C ARG A 305 8.13 28.77 5.77
N LEU A 306 8.01 27.52 5.32
CA LEU A 306 9.09 26.77 4.67
C LEU A 306 8.91 26.64 3.16
N THR A 307 7.70 26.81 2.63
CA THR A 307 7.41 26.67 1.20
C THR A 307 6.34 27.66 0.72
N ASN A 308 6.25 27.79 -0.61
CA ASN A 308 5.21 28.59 -1.25
C ASN A 308 3.84 27.92 -1.09
N TRP A 309 3.08 28.38 -0.10
CA TRP A 309 1.76 27.83 0.25
C TRP A 309 0.73 27.86 -0.89
N GLU A 310 0.76 28.90 -1.72
CA GLU A 310 -0.13 29.01 -2.88
C GLU A 310 0.14 27.93 -3.94
N GLY A 311 1.37 27.42 -4.00
CA GLY A 311 1.72 26.26 -4.83
C GLY A 311 1.16 24.94 -4.29
N VAL A 312 1.07 24.79 -2.97
CA VAL A 312 0.56 23.57 -2.30
C VAL A 312 -0.96 23.45 -2.43
N LYS A 313 -1.67 24.59 -2.43
CA LYS A 313 -3.14 24.60 -2.60
C LYS A 313 -3.57 24.09 -3.98
N LYS A 314 -2.84 24.47 -5.04
CA LYS A 314 -3.15 24.11 -6.44
C LYS A 314 -3.13 22.61 -6.64
#